data_AF-A0A7W1I5W2-F1
#
_entry.id   AF-A0A7W1I5W2-F1
#
_cell.length_a   1.000
_cell.length_b   1.000
_cell.length_c   1.000
_cell.angle_alpha   90.00
_cell.angle_beta   90.00
_cell.angle_gamma   90.00
#
_symmetry.space_group_name_H-M   'P 1'
#
loop_
_entity.id
_entity.type
_entity.pdbx_description
1 polymer ?
#
loop_
_entity_poly.entity_id
_entity_poly.type
_entity_poly.pdbx_seq_one_letter_code
_entity_poly.pdbx_strand_id
1 'polypeptide(L)'
;MTVRVYLAAVRVTPGPPQTGDLPAERFFVHASEVPEVWIETESTAVPDRGRAVAFALARPMDLGFERVTGTIERKVNKRSRSLDDRDK
;
A
#
# COMPACT_ATOMS: atom_id res chain seq x y z
N MET A 1 12.00 -4.81 5.77
CA MET A 1 11.60 -5.31 4.44
C MET A 1 10.30 -4.61 4.11
N THR A 2 10.19 -3.93 2.97
CA THR A 2 8.96 -3.24 2.58
C THR A 2 8.23 -4.06 1.53
N VAL A 3 6.92 -4.22 1.66
CA VAL A 3 6.08 -4.90 0.67
C VAL A 3 5.32 -3.85 -0.11
N ARG A 4 5.43 -3.88 -1.44
CA ARG A 4 4.53 -3.13 -2.31
C ARG A 4 3.31 -4.00 -2.62
N VAL A 5 2.12 -3.49 -2.33
CA VAL A 5 0.85 -4.17 -2.49
C VAL A 5 0.03 -3.44 -3.54
N TYR A 6 -0.21 -4.09 -4.67
CA TYR A 6 -1.10 -3.60 -5.73
C TYR A 6 -2.54 -3.98 -5.42
N LEU A 7 -3.46 -3.03 -5.59
CA LEU A 7 -4.85 -3.17 -5.18
C LEU A 7 -5.82 -3.00 -6.36
N ALA A 8 -6.82 -3.88 -6.41
CA ALA A 8 -8.01 -3.75 -7.24
C ALA A 8 -9.16 -3.14 -6.43
N ALA A 9 -10.19 -2.67 -7.15
CA ALA A 9 -11.46 -2.24 -6.57
C ALA A 9 -11.28 -1.25 -5.41
N VAL A 10 -10.33 -0.32 -5.57
CA VAL A 10 -9.86 0.54 -4.49
C VAL A 10 -10.89 1.58 -4.12
N ARG A 11 -11.03 1.84 -2.81
CA ARG A 11 -11.76 2.98 -2.26
C ARG A 11 -10.89 3.69 -1.24
N VAL A 12 -10.82 5.01 -1.34
CA VAL A 12 -10.30 5.88 -0.28
C VAL A 12 -11.48 6.43 0.51
N THR A 13 -11.40 6.38 1.84
CA THR A 13 -12.49 6.82 2.72
C THR A 13 -11.98 7.82 3.75
N PRO A 14 -12.74 8.88 4.04
CA PRO A 14 -12.46 9.78 5.15
C PRO A 14 -12.63 9.07 6.49
N GLY A 15 -12.02 9.64 7.51
CA GLY A 15 -12.14 9.18 8.90
C GLY A 15 -10.93 8.41 9.40
N PRO A 16 -10.90 8.14 10.71
CA PRO A 16 -9.74 7.59 11.38
C PRO A 16 -9.47 6.14 10.97
N PRO A 17 -8.24 5.64 11.23
CA PRO A 17 -7.93 4.21 11.16
C PRO A 17 -8.91 3.37 11.99
N GLN A 18 -9.23 2.18 11.51
CA GLN A 18 -10.04 1.20 12.24
C GLN A 18 -9.20 0.02 12.71
N THR A 19 -9.70 -0.68 13.73
CA THR A 19 -9.10 -1.93 14.20
C THR A 19 -8.97 -2.93 13.05
N GLY A 20 -7.76 -3.44 12.84
CA GLY A 20 -7.46 -4.39 11.78
C GLY A 20 -6.93 -3.76 10.48
N ASP A 21 -6.91 -2.43 10.38
CA ASP A 21 -6.23 -1.75 9.29
C ASP A 21 -4.72 -1.99 9.37
N LEU A 22 -4.12 -2.31 8.23
CA LEU A 22 -2.67 -2.42 8.11
C LEU A 22 -2.05 -1.03 7.92
N PRO A 23 -0.84 -0.77 8.44
CA PRO A 23 -0.16 0.49 8.19
C PRO A 23 0.24 0.61 6.72
N ALA A 24 0.06 1.80 6.15
CA ALA A 24 0.56 2.20 4.86
C ALA A 24 1.57 3.34 5.03
N GLU A 25 2.86 3.10 4.80
CA GLU A 25 3.86 4.17 4.83
C GLU A 25 3.82 5.02 3.56
N ARG A 26 3.36 4.44 2.44
CA ARG A 26 3.18 5.19 1.19
C ARG A 26 1.94 4.73 0.44
N PHE A 27 1.23 5.68 -0.15
CA PHE A 27 0.08 5.45 -1.03
C PHE A 27 0.37 6.09 -2.40
N PHE A 28 0.15 5.33 -3.47
CA PHE A 28 0.43 5.77 -4.83
C PHE A 28 -0.75 5.47 -5.74
N VAL A 29 -1.09 6.47 -6.55
CA VAL A 29 -2.08 6.38 -7.62
C VAL A 29 -1.39 6.76 -8.93
N HIS A 30 -1.40 5.86 -9.89
CA HIS A 30 -0.89 6.09 -11.23
C HIS A 30 -2.04 6.02 -12.23
N ALA A 31 -2.46 7.19 -12.72
CA ALA A 31 -3.58 7.34 -13.64
C ALA A 31 -3.15 7.11 -15.11
N SER A 32 -2.55 5.95 -15.39
CA SER A 32 -2.28 5.46 -16.75
C SER A 32 -3.56 4.95 -17.43
N GLU A 33 -3.46 4.54 -18.70
CA GLU A 33 -4.56 3.92 -19.47
C GLU A 33 -5.23 2.78 -18.70
N VAL A 34 -4.43 1.91 -18.06
CA VAL A 34 -4.90 1.02 -17.00
C VAL A 34 -4.47 1.63 -15.66
N PRO A 35 -5.39 2.16 -14.84
CA PRO A 35 -5.02 2.78 -13.58
C PRO A 35 -4.38 1.77 -12.62
N GLU A 36 -3.26 2.15 -12.00
CA GLU A 36 -2.63 1.35 -10.96
C GLU A 36 -2.70 2.08 -9.61
N VAL A 37 -3.11 1.35 -8.58
CA VAL A 37 -3.05 1.82 -7.20
C VAL A 37 -2.25 0.83 -6.37
N TRP A 38 -1.29 1.34 -5.62
CA TRP A 38 -0.49 0.51 -4.74
C TRP A 38 -0.07 1.24 -3.47
N ILE A 39 0.18 0.43 -2.45
CA ILE A 39 0.66 0.87 -1.14
C ILE A 39 2.03 0.24 -0.89
N GLU A 40 2.88 0.94 -0.16
CA GLU A 40 4.01 0.31 0.51
C GLU A 40 3.72 0.20 2.01
N THR A 41 3.92 -1.01 2.51
CA THR A 41 3.71 -1.39 3.91
C THR A 41 4.94 -2.13 4.44
N GLU A 42 5.35 -1.86 5.68
CA GLU A 42 6.32 -2.68 6.41
C GLU A 42 5.66 -3.83 7.18
N SER A 43 4.32 -3.91 7.16
CA SER A 43 3.57 -4.99 7.78
C SER A 43 3.90 -6.35 7.14
N THR A 44 4.17 -7.34 7.98
CA THR A 44 4.30 -8.73 7.57
C THR A 44 2.96 -9.45 7.49
N ALA A 45 1.87 -8.82 7.95
CA ALA A 45 0.52 -9.40 8.02
C ALA A 45 -0.31 -9.19 6.74
N VAL A 46 0.30 -8.76 5.63
CA VAL A 46 -0.41 -8.54 4.37
C VAL A 46 -1.03 -9.84 3.85
N PRO A 47 -2.37 -9.89 3.67
CA PRO A 47 -3.05 -11.09 3.17
C PRO A 47 -2.57 -11.53 1.78
N ASP A 48 -2.99 -12.72 1.35
CA ASP A 48 -2.70 -13.23 0.00
C ASP A 48 -3.55 -12.58 -1.08
N ARG A 49 -3.12 -12.79 -2.34
CA ARG A 49 -3.85 -12.33 -3.53
C ARG A 49 -5.31 -12.78 -3.50
N GLY A 50 -6.20 -11.90 -3.93
CA GLY A 50 -7.64 -12.13 -3.97
C GLY A 50 -8.37 -11.85 -2.66
N ARG A 51 -7.65 -11.51 -1.57
CA ARG A 51 -8.25 -11.13 -0.29
C ARG A 51 -8.49 -9.63 -0.23
N ALA A 52 -9.61 -9.24 0.38
CA ALA A 52 -9.88 -7.87 0.76
C ALA A 52 -8.97 -7.45 1.92
N VAL A 53 -8.58 -6.18 1.92
CA VAL A 53 -7.71 -5.60 2.94
C VAL A 53 -8.04 -4.12 3.11
N ALA A 54 -7.85 -3.62 4.33
CA ALA A 54 -7.91 -2.22 4.65
C ALA A 54 -6.54 -1.77 5.15
N PHE A 55 -6.13 -0.59 4.71
CA PHE A 55 -4.92 0.09 5.13
C PHE A 55 -5.28 1.46 5.70
N ALA A 56 -4.49 1.89 6.68
CA ALA A 56 -4.51 3.24 7.19
C ALA A 56 -3.15 3.91 6.97
N LEU A 57 -3.14 5.19 6.61
CA LEU A 57 -1.89 5.95 6.49
C LEU A 57 -1.17 5.92 7.84
N ALA A 58 0.09 5.49 7.83
CA ALA A 58 0.88 5.34 9.06
C ALA A 58 1.16 6.68 9.77
N ARG A 59 0.96 7.80 9.06
CA ARG A 59 1.08 9.16 9.61
C ARG A 59 -0.12 9.98 9.14
N PRO A 60 -0.79 10.72 10.03
CA PRO A 60 -1.80 11.71 9.64
C PRO A 60 -1.19 12.78 8.72
N MET A 61 -1.94 13.17 7.70
CA MET A 61 -1.49 14.14 6.68
C MET A 61 -2.56 15.19 6.33
N ASP A 62 -3.73 15.17 6.97
CA ASP A 62 -4.88 16.04 6.66
C ASP A 62 -5.28 16.07 5.17
N LEU A 63 -5.14 14.94 4.47
CA LEU A 63 -5.48 14.80 3.05
C LEU A 63 -6.99 14.67 2.78
N GLY A 64 -7.82 14.69 3.82
CA GLY A 64 -9.26 14.39 3.74
C GLY A 64 -9.58 12.88 3.63
N PHE A 65 -8.57 12.02 3.60
CA PHE A 65 -8.69 10.57 3.76
C PHE A 65 -7.50 10.04 4.54
N GLU A 66 -7.75 8.99 5.33
CA GLU A 66 -6.67 8.28 6.05
C GLU A 66 -6.73 6.78 5.81
N ARG A 67 -7.76 6.29 5.12
CA ARG A 67 -8.03 4.87 4.98
C ARG A 67 -8.23 4.47 3.52
N VAL A 68 -7.61 3.35 3.14
CA VAL A 68 -7.65 2.79 1.80
C VAL A 68 -8.09 1.33 1.90
N THR A 69 -9.14 0.96 1.17
CA THR A 69 -9.61 -0.43 1.10
C THR A 69 -9.52 -0.94 -0.32
N GLY A 70 -9.31 -2.25 -0.48
CA GLY A 70 -9.27 -2.87 -1.80
C GLY A 70 -9.00 -4.37 -1.73
N THR A 71 -8.84 -4.99 -2.89
CA THR A 71 -8.50 -6.41 -3.02
C THR A 71 -7.06 -6.56 -3.49
N ILE A 72 -6.29 -7.44 -2.87
CA ILE A 72 -4.88 -7.64 -3.24
C ILE A 72 -4.77 -8.30 -4.61
N GLU A 73 -4.15 -7.63 -5.57
CA GLU A 73 -3.83 -8.22 -6.89
C GLU A 73 -2.45 -8.84 -6.92
N ARG A 74 -1.46 -8.18 -6.31
CA ARG A 74 -0.05 -8.56 -6.38
C ARG A 74 0.72 -8.01 -5.18
N LYS A 75 1.68 -8.79 -4.68
CA LYS A 75 2.65 -8.39 -3.64
C LYS A 75 4.06 -8.43 -4.22
N VAL A 76 4.86 -7.40 -3.96
CA VAL A 76 6.27 -7.33 -4.35
C VAL A 76 7.11 -7.02 -3.13
N ASN A 77 7.93 -7.97 -2.70
CA ASN A 77 8.84 -7.78 -1.57
C ASN A 77 10.06 -6.98 -2.04
N LYS A 78 10.17 -5.73 -1.61
CA LYS A 78 11.39 -4.95 -1.78
C LYS A 78 12.39 -5.38 -0.73
N ARG A 79 13.30 -6.27 -1.11
CA ARG A 79 14.59 -6.36 -0.40
C ARG A 79 15.25 -5.00 -0.53
N SER A 80 15.78 -4.48 0.58
CA SER A 80 16.72 -3.38 0.54
C SER A 80 17.84 -3.80 -0.42
N ARG A 81 17.80 -3.32 -1.66
CA ARG A 81 18.95 -3.36 -2.54
C ARG A 81 19.97 -2.50 -1.81
N SER A 82 20.94 -3.13 -1.15
CA SER A 82 22.15 -2.44 -0.76
C SER A 82 22.65 -1.71 -2.00
N LEU A 83 23.08 -0.47 -1.78
CA LEU A 83 23.76 0.36 -2.75
C LEU A 83 24.92 -0.45 -3.36
N ASP A 84 24.72 -1.08 -4.51
CA ASP A 84 25.76 -1.79 -5.26
C ASP A 84 25.49 -1.74 -6.78
N ASP A 85 24.83 -0.68 -7.24
CA ASP A 85 24.80 -0.26 -8.65
C ASP A 85 25.49 1.12 -8.80
N ARG A 86 26.39 1.45 -7.88
CA ARG A 86 27.35 2.54 -8.04
C ARG A 86 28.76 1.97 -8.00
N ASP A 87 29.06 1.08 -8.95
CA ASP A 87 30.41 0.98 -9.47
C ASP A 87 30.38 0.32 -10.86
N LYS A 88 30.62 1.18 -11.85
CA LYS A 88 31.20 0.92 -13.19
C LYS A 88 30.31 0.33 -14.28
#